data_AF-A0A427A1U5-F1
#
_entry.id   AF-A0A427A1U5-F1
#
_cell.length_a   1.000
_cell.length_b   1.000
_cell.length_c   1.000
_cell.angle_alpha   90.00
_cell.angle_beta   90.00
_cell.angle_gamma   90.00
#
_symmetry.space_group_name_H-M   'P 1'
#
loop_
_entity.id
_entity.type
_entity.pdbx_description
1 polymer ?
#
loop_
_entity_poly.entity_id
_entity_poly.type
_entity_poly.pdbx_seq_one_letter_code
_entity_poly.pdbx_strand_id
1 'polypeptide(L)'
;MLETTLIALQDITLEKTLDDGGRKLLCSEFPKIMQQGFSYLPAGICLSSMGRPVSYEQAVAWKVLNDDDSPHCLAFMFLNWSFV
;
A
#
# COMPACT_ATOMS: atom_id res chain seq x y z
N MET A 1 2.57 1.55 -12.01
CA MET A 1 3.27 1.34 -10.73
C MET A 1 3.47 -0.15 -10.41
N LEU A 2 2.43 -0.97 -10.51
CA LEU A 2 2.53 -2.44 -10.51
C LEU A 2 1.99 -2.96 -11.85
N GLU A 3 2.88 -3.12 -12.84
CA GLU A 3 2.58 -3.96 -14.00
C GLU A 3 3.12 -5.34 -13.65
N THR A 4 2.21 -6.26 -13.31
CA THR A 4 2.54 -7.60 -12.80
C THR A 4 1.40 -8.58 -13.10
N THR A 5 1.68 -9.88 -12.99
CA THR A 5 0.67 -10.93 -13.09
C THR A 5 0.17 -11.30 -11.69
N LEU A 6 -0.98 -11.98 -11.59
CA LEU A 6 -1.50 -12.46 -10.30
C LEU A 6 -0.49 -13.36 -9.57
N ILE A 7 0.26 -14.18 -10.32
CA ILE A 7 1.28 -15.07 -9.77
C ILE A 7 2.44 -14.24 -9.21
N ALA A 8 2.99 -13.33 -10.02
CA ALA A 8 4.13 -12.50 -9.62
C ALA A 8 3.78 -11.50 -8.51
N LEU A 9 2.51 -11.14 -8.32
CA LEU A 9 2.05 -10.30 -7.20
C LEU A 9 2.30 -10.97 -5.84
N GLN A 10 2.22 -12.30 -5.75
CA GLN A 10 2.44 -13.03 -4.49
C GLN A 10 3.88 -12.91 -3.99
N ASP A 11 4.83 -12.67 -4.90
CA ASP A 11 6.26 -12.50 -4.59
C ASP A 11 6.65 -11.05 -4.25
N ILE A 12 5.72 -10.10 -4.42
CA ILE A 12 5.89 -8.69 -4.10
C ILE A 12 5.45 -8.47 -2.66
N THR A 13 6.44 -8.45 -1.77
CA THR A 13 6.19 -8.18 -0.36
C THR A 13 5.98 -6.68 -0.10
N LEU A 14 5.39 -6.36 1.04
CA LEU A 14 5.19 -4.96 1.44
C LEU A 14 6.53 -4.21 1.54
N GLU A 15 7.59 -4.87 2.01
CA GLU A 15 8.95 -4.32 2.14
C GLU A 15 9.64 -4.08 0.81
N LYS A 16 9.23 -4.80 -0.25
CA LYS A 16 9.68 -4.51 -1.61
C LYS A 16 8.98 -3.29 -2.21
N THR A 17 7.90 -2.83 -1.60
CA THR A 17 7.10 -1.70 -2.08
C THR A 17 7.35 -0.46 -1.23
N LEU A 18 7.06 -0.52 0.07
CA LEU A 18 7.24 0.58 1.01
C LEU A 18 8.64 0.57 1.62
N ASP A 19 9.26 1.75 1.68
CA ASP A 19 10.51 1.93 2.40
C ASP A 19 10.30 1.88 3.93
N ASP A 20 11.38 2.09 4.69
CA ASP A 20 11.30 2.05 6.15
C ASP A 20 10.35 3.11 6.74
N GLY A 21 10.31 4.31 6.15
CA GLY A 21 9.43 5.39 6.55
C GLY A 21 7.96 5.05 6.31
N GLY A 22 7.63 4.57 5.10
CA GLY A 22 6.29 4.15 4.70
C GLY A 22 5.77 3.00 5.55
N ARG A 23 6.60 2.02 5.91
CA ARG A 23 6.22 0.93 6.80
C ARG A 23 5.91 1.41 8.22
N LYS A 24 6.75 2.29 8.79
CA LYS A 24 6.50 2.86 10.12
C LYS A 24 5.21 3.67 10.17
N LEU A 25 4.97 4.47 9.14
CA LEU A 25 3.73 5.23 8.97
C LEU A 25 2.50 4.32 8.85
N LEU A 26 2.58 3.26 8.05
CA LEU A 26 1.51 2.28 7.96
C LEU A 26 1.23 1.63 9.31
N CYS A 27 2.27 1.23 10.05
CA CYS A 27 2.12 0.64 11.38
C CYS A 27 1.42 1.59 12.36
N SER A 28 1.70 2.90 12.32
CA SER A 28 1.00 3.87 13.16
C SER A 28 -0.46 4.07 12.76
N GLU A 29 -0.77 3.99 11.46
CA GLU A 29 -2.14 4.14 10.95
C GLU A 29 -2.96 2.84 11.02
N PHE A 30 -2.29 1.69 11.18
CA PHE A 30 -2.92 0.38 11.15
C PHE A 30 -4.11 0.24 12.13
N PRO A 31 -4.01 0.64 13.42
CA PRO A 31 -5.15 0.56 14.34
C PRO A 31 -6.36 1.34 13.84
N LYS A 32 -6.12 2.51 13.23
CA LYS A 32 -7.18 3.36 12.67
C LYS A 32 -7.82 2.71 11.45
N ILE A 33 -7.03 2.13 10.54
CA ILE A 33 -7.54 1.39 9.38
C ILE A 33 -8.41 0.20 9.85
N MET A 34 -7.97 -0.52 10.88
CA MET A 34 -8.71 -1.67 11.41
C MET A 34 -10.05 -1.27 12.04
N GLN A 35 -10.08 -0.13 12.75
CA GLN A 35 -11.30 0.36 13.41
C GLN A 35 -12.26 1.07 12.45
N GLN A 36 -11.74 1.99 11.61
CA GLN A 36 -12.53 2.89 10.77
C GLN A 36 -12.70 2.40 9.33
N GLY A 37 -11.95 1.36 8.94
CA GLY A 37 -11.99 0.77 7.60
C GLY A 37 -10.92 1.30 6.65
N PHE A 38 -10.44 2.54 6.85
CA PHE A 38 -9.44 3.15 5.97
C PHE A 38 -8.66 4.29 6.65
N SER A 39 -7.57 4.72 6.02
CA SER A 39 -6.88 5.97 6.34
C SER A 39 -6.22 6.57 5.09
N TYR A 40 -6.03 7.89 5.13
CA TYR A 40 -5.23 8.63 4.16
C TYR A 40 -3.79 8.71 4.66
N LEU A 41 -2.86 8.32 3.79
CA LEU A 41 -1.43 8.41 4.03
C LEU A 41 -0.88 9.62 3.25
N PRO A 42 0.03 10.41 3.85
CA PRO A 42 0.68 11.53 3.19
C PRO A 42 1.47 11.11 1.93
N ALA A 43 1.90 12.12 1.17
CA ALA A 43 2.83 11.96 0.06
C ALA A 43 4.09 11.16 0.45
N GLY A 44 4.67 10.47 -0.51
CA GLY A 44 5.87 9.68 -0.28
C GLY A 44 6.50 9.13 -1.54
N ILE A 45 7.49 8.25 -1.33
CA ILE A 45 8.14 7.47 -2.38
C ILE A 45 7.99 5.99 -2.00
N CYS A 46 7.71 5.16 -3.00
CA CYS A 46 7.77 3.71 -2.88
C CYS A 46 8.33 3.11 -4.17
N LEU A 47 8.53 1.80 -4.17
CA LEU A 47 9.09 1.08 -5.29
C LEU A 47 7.98 0.44 -6.13
N SER A 48 8.14 0.54 -7.45
CA SER A 48 7.33 -0.22 -8.41
C SER A 48 7.68 -1.72 -8.38
N SER A 49 6.85 -2.55 -9.04
CA SER A 49 7.13 -3.99 -9.22
C SER A 49 8.49 -4.30 -9.84
N MET A 50 9.04 -3.36 -10.61
CA MET A 50 10.35 -3.46 -11.26
C MET A 50 11.49 -2.84 -10.42
N GLY A 51 11.24 -2.49 -9.16
CA GLY A 51 12.23 -1.91 -8.26
C GLY A 51 12.59 -0.45 -8.55
N ARG A 52 11.85 0.24 -9.42
CA ARG A 52 12.07 1.67 -9.71
C ARG A 52 11.34 2.57 -8.71
N PRO A 53 11.97 3.64 -8.20
CA PRO A 53 11.30 4.62 -7.35
C PRO A 53 10.12 5.30 -8.05
N VAL A 54 9.06 5.50 -7.28
CA VAL A 54 7.82 6.16 -7.70
C VAL A 54 7.42 7.13 -6.59
N SER A 55 7.27 8.41 -6.95
CA SER A 55 6.66 9.40 -6.07
C SER A 55 5.14 9.33 -6.18
N TYR A 56 4.45 9.70 -5.11
CA TYR A 56 2.99 9.86 -5.07
C TYR A 56 2.61 11.00 -4.13
N GLU A 57 1.51 11.71 -4.43
CA GLU A 57 1.08 12.87 -3.63
C GLU A 57 0.23 12.47 -2.41
N GLN A 58 -0.46 11.34 -2.51
CA GLN A 58 -1.26 10.78 -1.42
C GLN A 58 -1.44 9.29 -1.66
N ALA A 59 -1.58 8.51 -0.58
CA ALA A 59 -2.09 7.15 -0.68
C ALA A 59 -3.33 6.96 0.18
N VAL A 60 -4.21 6.05 -0.23
CA VAL A 60 -5.33 5.58 0.58
C VAL A 60 -5.09 4.13 0.89
N ALA A 61 -5.17 3.75 2.17
CA ALA A 61 -5.09 2.37 2.62
C ALA A 61 -6.42 1.97 3.26
N TRP A 62 -6.97 0.81 2.90
CA TRP A 62 -8.21 0.31 3.48
C TRP A 62 -8.15 -1.18 3.74
N LYS A 63 -8.90 -1.63 4.75
CA LYS A 63 -9.09 -3.06 5.00
C LYS A 63 -10.10 -3.62 4.00
N VAL A 64 -9.76 -4.74 3.38
CA VAL A 64 -10.67 -5.52 2.54
C VAL A 64 -11.25 -6.62 3.42
N LEU A 65 -12.58 -6.77 3.41
CA LEU A 65 -13.27 -7.85 4.10
C LEU A 65 -13.47 -9.02 3.15
N ASN A 66 -13.48 -10.24 3.67
CA ASN A 66 -13.94 -11.42 2.94
C ASN A 66 -15.45 -11.62 3.10
N ASP A 67 -15.97 -12.72 2.57
CA ASP A 67 -17.40 -13.07 2.60
C ASP A 67 -17.97 -13.25 4.02
N ASP A 68 -17.10 -13.49 5.02
CA ASP A 68 -17.47 -13.62 6.44
C ASP A 68 -17.33 -12.30 7.22
N ASP A 69 -17.23 -11.16 6.54
CA ASP A 69 -16.97 -9.82 7.11
C ASP A 69 -15.69 -9.72 7.95
N SER A 70 -14.75 -10.66 7.78
CA SER A 70 -13.47 -10.68 8.48
C SER A 70 -12.38 -9.99 7.66
N PRO A 71 -11.41 -9.30 8.28
CA PRO A 71 -10.31 -8.66 7.55
C PRO A 71 -9.48 -9.67 6.76
N HIS A 72 -9.48 -9.54 5.44
CA HIS A 72 -8.74 -10.41 4.52
C HIS A 72 -7.33 -9.88 4.24
N CYS A 73 -7.23 -8.60 3.87
CA CYS A 73 -5.97 -7.93 3.57
C CYS A 73 -6.12 -6.41 3.67
N LEU A 74 -5.03 -5.68 3.44
CA LEU A 74 -5.08 -4.25 3.15
C LEU A 74 -4.90 -4.03 1.65
N ALA A 75 -5.64 -3.07 1.11
CA ALA A 75 -5.46 -2.57 -0.24
C ALA A 75 -4.99 -1.11 -0.20
N PHE A 76 -4.27 -0.71 -1.25
CA PHE A 76 -3.65 0.60 -1.38
C PHE A 76 -3.98 1.23 -2.72
N MET A 77 -4.21 2.54 -2.72
CA MET A 77 -4.30 3.36 -3.93
C MET A 77 -3.33 4.52 -3.78
N PHE A 78 -2.42 4.69 -4.74
CA PHE A 78 -1.49 5.81 -4.81
C PHE A 78 -2.00 6.82 -5.84
N LEU A 79 -2.20 8.07 -5.42
CA LEU A 79 -2.76 9.15 -6.24
C LEU A 79 -1.63 10.01 -6.83
N ASN A 80 -1.84 10.46 -8.08
CA ASN A 80 -0.93 11.35 -8.81
C ASN A 80 0.53 10.87 -8.78
N TRP A 81 0.73 9.57 -9.00
CA TRP A 81 2.07 8.98 -8.94
C TRP A 81 2.83 9.18 -10.25
N SER A 82 4.17 9.25 -10.15
CA SER A 82 5.07 9.33 -11.30
C SER A 82 6.37 8.58 -11.02
N PHE A 83 7.03 8.08 -12.05
CA PHE A 83 8.42 7.62 -11.92
C PHE A 83 9.32 8.83 -11.64
N VAL A 84 10.32 8.62 -10.77
CA VAL A 84 11.39 9.59 -10.47
C VAL A 84 12.55 9.38 -11.43
#